data_AF-A0A2E2R6J7-F1
#
_entry.id   AF-A0A2E2R6J7-F1
#
_cell.length_a   1.000
_cell.length_b   1.000
_cell.length_c   1.000
_cell.angle_alpha   90.00
_cell.angle_beta   90.00
_cell.angle_gamma   90.00
#
_symmetry.space_group_name_H-M   'P 1'
#
loop_
_entity.id
_entity.type
_entity.pdbx_description
1 polymer ?
#
loop_
_entity_poly.entity_id
_entity_poly.type
_entity_poly.pdbx_seq_one_letter_code
_entity_poly.pdbx_strand_id
1 'polypeptide(L)'
;MQTCEILQNFTPDSRSRKALQLITTRKEASTALAVILGSSVFYSIFFKASVAEVTYNIYNTDWELWAHAMNQIPKILKRSIQTDALLMWEHYQLNYDRNHAIFWQNIYGGCRAD
;
A
#
# COMPACT_ATOMS: atom_id res chain seq x y z
N MET A 1 -16.43 -0.98 0.45
CA MET A 1 -15.22 -0.87 -0.41
C MET A 1 -15.41 0.36 -1.28
N GLN A 2 -14.37 1.18 -1.43
CA GLN A 2 -14.39 2.40 -2.25
C GLN A 2 -13.87 2.09 -3.66
N THR A 3 -14.30 2.88 -4.65
CA THR A 3 -13.65 2.93 -5.97
C THR A 3 -12.28 3.55 -5.78
N CYS A 4 -11.23 2.90 -6.26
CA CYS A 4 -9.87 3.40 -6.05
C CYS A 4 -9.42 4.24 -7.23
N GLU A 5 -9.02 5.48 -6.93
CA GLU A 5 -8.45 6.37 -7.94
C GLU A 5 -7.14 5.77 -8.47
N ILE A 6 -7.00 5.78 -9.80
CA ILE A 6 -5.74 5.48 -10.46
C ILE A 6 -4.72 6.54 -10.00
N LEU A 7 -3.62 6.10 -9.42
CA LEU A 7 -2.52 6.98 -9.05
C LEU A 7 -1.47 6.95 -10.15
N GLN A 8 -1.38 8.05 -10.88
CA GLN A 8 -0.30 8.26 -11.84
C GLN A 8 0.83 9.03 -11.19
N ASN A 9 2.05 8.68 -11.56
CA ASN A 9 3.28 9.33 -11.12
C ASN A 9 3.44 9.40 -9.58
N PHE A 10 3.09 8.33 -8.87
CA PHE A 10 3.23 8.25 -7.42
C PHE A 10 4.66 7.91 -7.01
N THR A 11 5.31 8.82 -6.29
CA THR A 11 6.65 8.59 -5.72
C THR A 11 6.54 8.59 -4.20
N PRO A 12 6.76 7.45 -3.52
CA PRO A 12 6.70 7.38 -2.06
C PRO A 12 7.78 8.27 -1.44
N ASP A 13 7.41 9.23 -0.61
CA ASP A 13 8.35 10.09 0.11
C ASP A 13 9.14 9.31 1.19
N SER A 14 10.03 10.01 1.91
CA SER A 14 10.84 9.38 2.96
C SER A 14 10.05 8.75 4.11
N ARG A 15 8.87 9.28 4.43
CA ARG A 15 8.02 8.78 5.52
C ARG A 15 7.23 7.57 5.05
N SER A 16 6.63 7.63 3.86
CA SER A 16 5.97 6.52 3.21
C SER A 16 6.90 5.35 3.03
N ARG A 17 8.15 5.57 2.58
CA ARG A 17 9.16 4.51 2.49
C ARG A 17 9.41 3.82 3.83
N LYS A 18 9.54 4.60 4.92
CA LYS A 18 9.72 4.02 6.27
C LYS A 18 8.52 3.19 6.70
N ALA A 19 7.29 3.67 6.47
CA ALA A 19 6.07 2.94 6.80
C ALA A 19 5.95 1.63 5.99
N LEU A 20 6.25 1.67 4.68
CA LEU A 20 6.26 0.50 3.81
C LEU A 20 7.30 -0.53 4.27
N GLN A 21 8.50 -0.09 4.67
CA GLN A 21 9.53 -0.96 5.26
C GLN A 21 9.09 -1.57 6.59
N LEU A 22 8.39 -0.83 7.44
CA LEU A 22 7.84 -1.37 8.69
C LEU A 22 6.79 -2.46 8.41
N ILE A 23 5.98 -2.29 7.37
CA ILE A 23 5.02 -3.31 6.94
C ILE A 23 5.75 -4.56 6.43
N THR A 24 6.81 -4.42 5.62
CA THR A 24 7.52 -5.56 5.03
C THR A 24 8.51 -6.26 5.93
N THR A 25 9.02 -5.59 6.98
CA THR A 25 9.88 -6.23 7.99
C THR A 25 9.10 -7.19 8.89
N ARG A 26 7.76 -7.12 8.91
CA ARG A 26 6.91 -8.14 9.54
C ARG A 26 6.97 -9.42 8.70
N LYS A 27 7.77 -10.39 9.13
CA LYS A 27 8.05 -11.65 8.39
C LYS A 27 6.79 -12.38 7.90
N GLU A 28 5.71 -12.38 8.69
CA GLU A 28 4.42 -12.97 8.33
C GLU A 28 3.71 -12.20 7.20
N ALA A 29 3.76 -10.87 7.21
CA ALA A 29 3.27 -10.05 6.09
C ALA A 29 4.13 -10.25 4.86
N SER A 30 5.45 -10.34 5.03
CA SER A 30 6.38 -10.48 3.92
C SER A 30 6.11 -11.74 3.11
N THR A 31 6.03 -12.90 3.76
CA THR A 31 5.77 -14.16 3.05
C THR A 31 4.36 -14.20 2.45
N ALA A 32 3.33 -13.77 3.19
CA ALA A 32 1.96 -13.89 2.73
C ALA A 32 1.63 -12.89 1.60
N LEU A 33 2.06 -11.63 1.73
CA LEU A 33 1.85 -10.62 0.70
C LEU A 33 2.74 -10.85 -0.52
N ALA A 34 4.00 -11.30 -0.37
CA ALA A 34 4.88 -11.52 -1.53
C ALA A 34 4.36 -12.61 -2.47
N VAL A 35 3.76 -13.68 -1.93
CA VAL A 35 3.18 -14.77 -2.75
C VAL A 35 2.01 -14.27 -3.60
N ILE A 36 1.19 -13.37 -3.05
CA ILE A 36 -0.05 -12.93 -3.71
C ILE A 36 0.21 -11.72 -4.61
N LEU A 37 1.04 -10.78 -4.15
CA LEU A 37 1.36 -9.58 -4.90
C LEU A 37 2.29 -9.87 -6.08
N GLY A 38 3.04 -10.99 -6.07
CA GLY A 38 3.76 -11.52 -7.24
C GLY A 38 4.57 -10.45 -7.98
N SER A 39 4.28 -10.24 -9.26
CA SER A 39 4.95 -9.24 -10.12
C SER A 39 4.25 -7.87 -10.18
N SER A 40 3.30 -7.58 -9.29
CA SER A 40 2.56 -6.31 -9.29
C SER A 40 3.43 -5.11 -8.90
N VAL A 41 2.89 -3.90 -9.12
CA VAL A 41 3.54 -2.66 -8.68
C VAL A 41 3.75 -2.67 -7.15
N PHE A 42 2.81 -3.26 -6.40
CA PHE A 42 2.93 -3.37 -4.94
C PHE A 42 4.08 -4.26 -4.51
N TYR A 43 4.41 -5.32 -5.26
CA TYR A 43 5.61 -6.08 -4.95
C TYR A 43 6.87 -5.21 -5.02
N SER A 44 6.96 -4.35 -6.05
CA SER A 44 8.09 -3.41 -6.17
C SER A 44 8.07 -2.33 -5.08
N ILE A 45 6.89 -1.79 -4.73
CA ILE A 45 6.73 -0.77 -3.68
C ILE A 45 7.10 -1.30 -2.29
N PHE A 46 6.70 -2.54 -1.96
CA PHE A 46 6.88 -3.13 -0.63
C PHE A 46 8.23 -3.83 -0.48
N PHE A 47 8.68 -4.61 -1.47
CA PHE A 47 9.76 -5.59 -1.27
C PHE A 47 11.09 -5.27 -1.95
N LYS A 48 11.16 -4.33 -2.91
CA LYS A 48 12.45 -3.96 -3.50
C LYS A 48 13.19 -2.97 -2.60
N ALA A 49 14.38 -3.39 -2.15
CA ALA A 49 15.22 -2.69 -1.18
C ALA A 49 15.69 -1.29 -1.63
N SER A 50 15.74 -1.01 -2.93
CA SER A 50 16.12 0.29 -3.47
C SER A 50 14.89 1.05 -3.97
N VAL A 51 14.09 1.59 -3.05
CA VAL A 51 13.09 2.64 -3.34
C VAL A 51 13.82 3.97 -3.59
N ALA A 52 14.81 3.95 -4.48
CA ALA A 52 15.48 5.15 -4.97
C ALA A 52 14.50 5.81 -5.93
N GLU A 53 13.70 6.76 -5.43
CA GLU A 53 12.93 7.74 -6.22
C GLU A 53 12.17 7.18 -7.43
N VAL A 54 11.72 5.93 -7.35
CA VAL A 54 10.95 5.33 -8.45
C VAL A 54 9.52 5.87 -8.40
N THR A 55 9.09 6.38 -9.53
CA THR A 55 7.74 6.82 -9.78
C THR A 55 6.91 5.63 -10.27
N TYR A 56 5.76 5.40 -9.64
CA TYR A 56 4.87 4.29 -9.92
C TYR A 56 3.56 4.78 -10.53
N ASN A 57 3.03 4.01 -11.47
CA ASN A 57 1.63 4.10 -11.88
C ASN A 57 0.90 2.91 -11.24
N ILE A 58 -0.15 3.20 -10.49
CA ILE A 58 -0.93 2.22 -9.75
C ILE A 58 -2.34 2.23 -10.32
N TYR A 59 -2.71 1.14 -10.97
CA TYR A 59 -3.99 0.97 -11.64
C TYR A 59 -4.99 0.18 -10.78
N ASN A 60 -6.26 0.15 -11.20
CA ASN A 60 -7.32 -0.58 -10.51
C ASN A 60 -6.96 -2.06 -10.29
N THR A 61 -6.34 -2.70 -11.27
CA THR A 61 -5.90 -4.10 -11.17
C THR A 61 -4.86 -4.33 -10.07
N ASP A 62 -3.96 -3.37 -9.82
CA ASP A 62 -3.01 -3.46 -8.71
C ASP A 62 -3.75 -3.36 -7.37
N TRP A 63 -4.71 -2.44 -7.29
CA TRP A 63 -5.52 -2.21 -6.10
C TRP A 63 -6.43 -3.40 -5.76
N GLU A 64 -6.99 -4.07 -6.77
CA GLU A 64 -7.73 -5.32 -6.61
C GLU A 64 -6.85 -6.42 -6.07
N LEU A 65 -5.64 -6.58 -6.61
CA LEU A 65 -4.69 -7.58 -6.13
C LEU A 65 -4.28 -7.31 -4.69
N TRP A 66 -4.08 -6.04 -4.32
CA TRP A 66 -3.87 -5.65 -2.92
C TRP A 66 -5.04 -6.04 -2.04
N ALA A 67 -6.28 -5.73 -2.44
CA ALA A 67 -7.47 -6.07 -1.67
C ALA A 67 -7.63 -7.58 -1.49
N HIS A 68 -7.35 -8.36 -2.55
CA HIS A 68 -7.33 -9.82 -2.50
C HIS A 68 -6.25 -10.31 -1.52
N ALA A 69 -5.03 -9.79 -1.60
CA ALA A 69 -3.95 -10.14 -0.69
C ALA A 69 -4.32 -9.87 0.78
N MET A 70 -4.86 -8.69 1.06
CA MET A 70 -5.30 -8.28 2.40
C MET A 70 -6.46 -9.14 2.95
N ASN A 71 -7.22 -9.82 2.11
CA ASN A 71 -8.27 -10.75 2.54
C ASN A 71 -7.76 -12.16 2.85
N GLN A 72 -6.58 -12.52 2.36
CA GLN A 72 -5.98 -13.84 2.57
C GLN A 72 -5.02 -13.89 3.77
N ILE A 73 -4.58 -12.74 4.28
CA ILE A 73 -3.72 -12.69 5.48
C ILE A 73 -4.50 -12.81 6.80
N PRO A 74 -3.85 -13.26 7.89
CA PRO A 74 -4.49 -13.31 9.22
C PRO A 74 -5.09 -11.97 9.66
N LYS A 75 -6.24 -12.01 10.35
CA LYS A 75 -7.00 -10.82 10.78
C LYS A 75 -6.17 -9.85 11.63
N ILE A 76 -5.29 -10.37 12.48
CA ILE A 76 -4.41 -9.55 13.34
C ILE A 76 -3.41 -8.77 12.46
N LEU A 77 -2.82 -9.45 11.47
CA LEU A 77 -1.89 -8.83 10.54
C LEU A 77 -2.57 -7.77 9.66
N LYS A 78 -3.76 -8.10 9.12
CA LYS A 78 -4.61 -7.15 8.39
C LYS A 78 -4.84 -5.88 9.20
N ARG A 79 -5.26 -6.02 10.46
CA ARG A 79 -5.49 -4.89 11.37
C ARG A 79 -4.23 -4.07 11.59
N SER A 80 -3.08 -4.72 11.80
CA SER A 80 -1.81 -4.00 11.98
C SER A 80 -1.44 -3.13 10.77
N ILE A 81 -1.61 -3.66 9.56
CA ILE A 81 -1.34 -2.90 8.32
C ILE A 81 -2.34 -1.75 8.18
N GLN A 82 -3.63 -2.00 8.47
CA GLN A 82 -4.65 -0.96 8.45
C GLN A 82 -4.38 0.16 9.46
N THR A 83 -3.88 -0.17 10.65
CA THR A 83 -3.50 0.84 11.65
C THR A 83 -2.38 1.74 11.12
N ASP A 84 -1.31 1.16 10.54
CA ASP A 84 -0.23 1.97 9.96
C ASP A 84 -0.75 2.85 8.81
N ALA A 85 -1.60 2.28 7.95
CA ALA A 85 -2.15 2.98 6.82
C ALA A 85 -3.07 4.14 7.24
N LEU A 86 -3.88 3.96 8.29
CA LEU A 86 -4.71 5.01 8.86
C LEU A 86 -3.86 6.18 9.37
N LEU A 87 -2.80 5.90 10.13
CA LEU A 87 -1.90 6.93 10.65
C LEU A 87 -1.21 7.72 9.53
N MET A 88 -0.83 7.03 8.45
CA MET A 88 -0.24 7.69 7.29
C MET A 88 -1.28 8.51 6.53
N TRP A 89 -2.49 7.99 6.33
CA TRP A 89 -3.57 8.70 5.68
C TRP A 89 -3.92 10.00 6.41
N GLU A 90 -4.11 9.94 7.73
CA GLU A 90 -4.36 11.12 8.57
C GLU A 90 -3.21 12.14 8.47
N HIS A 91 -1.97 11.67 8.50
CA HIS A 91 -0.81 12.54 8.33
C HIS A 91 -0.85 13.30 7.01
N TYR A 92 -1.06 12.63 5.88
CA TYR A 92 -1.05 13.29 4.58
C TYR A 92 -2.29 14.15 4.32
N GLN A 93 -3.45 13.80 4.89
CA GLN A 93 -4.60 14.70 4.90
C GLN A 93 -4.30 16.02 5.60
N LEU A 94 -3.68 15.97 6.79
CA LEU A 94 -3.31 17.18 7.55
C LEU A 94 -2.22 18.02 6.87
N ASN A 95 -1.39 17.39 6.02
CA ASN A 95 -0.31 18.07 5.28
C ASN A 95 -0.71 18.45 3.84
N TYR A 96 -1.99 18.30 3.47
CA TYR A 96 -2.52 18.63 2.14
C TYR A 96 -1.81 17.92 0.97
N ASP A 97 -1.20 16.75 1.22
CA ASP A 97 -0.59 15.92 0.18
C ASP A 97 -1.62 14.91 -0.33
N ARG A 98 -2.32 15.30 -1.39
CA ARG A 98 -3.42 14.51 -1.96
C ARG A 98 -2.97 13.13 -2.44
N ASN A 99 -1.82 13.02 -3.12
CA ASN A 99 -1.40 11.77 -3.74
C ASN A 99 -1.04 10.72 -2.69
N HIS A 100 -0.31 11.13 -1.64
CA HIS A 100 -0.03 10.23 -0.53
C HIS A 100 -1.29 9.92 0.29
N ALA A 101 -2.19 10.90 0.48
CA ALA A 101 -3.45 10.65 1.18
C ALA A 101 -4.30 9.58 0.46
N ILE A 102 -4.45 9.67 -0.86
CA ILE A 102 -5.18 8.66 -1.66
C ILE A 102 -4.48 7.31 -1.58
N PHE A 103 -3.15 7.27 -1.73
CA PHE A 103 -2.40 6.03 -1.62
C PHE A 103 -2.69 5.32 -0.30
N TRP A 104 -2.51 6.02 0.83
CA TRP A 104 -2.69 5.43 2.15
C TRP A 104 -4.14 5.13 2.50
N GLN A 105 -5.09 5.91 1.99
CA GLN A 105 -6.52 5.61 2.07
C GLN A 105 -6.85 4.28 1.38
N ASN A 106 -6.31 4.05 0.18
CA ASN A 106 -6.54 2.83 -0.58
C ASN A 106 -5.88 1.61 0.09
N ILE A 107 -4.69 1.78 0.68
CA ILE A 107 -4.04 0.75 1.50
C ILE A 107 -4.91 0.39 2.73
N TYR A 108 -5.48 1.40 3.41
CA TYR A 108 -6.34 1.23 4.60
C TYR A 108 -7.68 0.55 4.29
N GLY A 109 -8.43 1.11 3.35
CA GLY A 109 -9.81 0.73 3.07
C GLY A 109 -9.94 -0.51 2.18
N GLY A 110 -8.92 -0.79 1.37
CA GLY A 110 -9.02 -1.74 0.28
C GLY A 110 -9.97 -1.27 -0.82
N CYS A 111 -9.79 -1.82 -2.01
CA CYS A 111 -10.43 -1.34 -3.23
C CYS A 111 -11.39 -2.38 -3.80
N ARG A 112 -12.38 -1.92 -4.58
CA ARG A 112 -13.12 -2.75 -5.53
C ARG A 112 -12.91 -2.15 -6.91
N ALA A 113 -12.65 -2.98 -7.92
CA ALA A 113 -12.76 -2.57 -9.32
C ALA A 113 -14.16 -2.04 -9.56
N ASP A 114 -14.27 -0.92 -10.26
CA ASP A 114 -15.43 -0.55 -11.05
C ASP A 114 -15.39 -1.21 -12.44
#